data_AF-A0A510KAV8-F1
#
_entry.id   AF-A0A510KAV8-F1
#
_cell.length_a   1.000
_cell.length_b   1.000
_cell.length_c   1.000
_cell.angle_alpha   90.00
_cell.angle_beta   90.00
_cell.angle_gamma   90.00
#
_symmetry.space_group_name_H-M   'P 1'
#
loop_
_entity.id
_entity.type
_entity.pdbx_description
1 polymer ?
#
loop_
_entity_poly.entity_id
_entity_poly.type
_entity_poly.pdbx_seq_one_letter_code
_entity_poly.pdbx_strand_id
1 'polypeptide(L)'
;MKKEKTLQEVKIEIENLEEEKESYETQLQQLKNREKILIKQAKIKEQKKRNHRLIVRGVILESFIEGAEEKSNEEIKAILEKVFAKNQAEKEKEH
;
A
#
# COMPACT_ATOMS: atom_id res chain seq x y z
N MET A 1 -38.22 -36.09 36.76
CA MET A 1 -37.79 -34.93 37.59
C MET A 1 -36.29 -34.63 37.54
N LYS A 2 -35.37 -35.34 38.22
CA LYS A 2 -33.93 -34.92 38.21
C LYS A 2 -33.26 -34.93 36.82
N LYS A 3 -33.51 -35.96 35.99
CA LYS A 3 -32.94 -36.07 34.62
C LYS A 3 -33.50 -35.04 33.63
N GLU A 4 -34.74 -34.61 33.78
CA GLU A 4 -35.34 -33.57 32.94
C GLU A 4 -34.74 -32.20 33.24
N LYS A 5 -34.47 -31.92 34.53
CA LYS A 5 -33.85 -30.66 34.96
C LYS A 5 -32.42 -30.51 34.41
N THR A 6 -31.63 -31.58 34.43
CA THR A 6 -30.29 -31.59 33.82
C THR A 6 -30.32 -31.48 32.29
N LEU A 7 -31.34 -32.01 31.62
CA LEU A 7 -31.48 -31.88 30.17
C LEU A 7 -31.83 -30.44 29.77
N GLN A 8 -32.65 -29.76 30.58
CA GLN A 8 -32.98 -28.35 30.37
C GLN A 8 -31.76 -27.45 30.58
N GLU A 9 -30.95 -27.70 31.61
CA GLU A 9 -29.71 -26.97 31.88
C GLU A 9 -28.72 -27.08 30.70
N VAL A 10 -28.50 -28.29 30.17
CA VAL A 10 -27.62 -28.50 29.02
C VAL A 10 -28.14 -27.81 27.76
N LYS A 11 -29.46 -27.74 27.54
CA LYS A 11 -30.03 -27.03 26.38
C LYS A 11 -29.77 -25.53 26.44
N ILE A 12 -29.93 -24.92 27.62
CA ILE A 12 -29.66 -23.50 27.83
C ILE A 12 -28.16 -23.21 27.62
N GLU A 13 -27.29 -24.11 28.08
CA GLU A 13 -25.85 -23.95 27.87
C GLU A 13 -25.47 -24.03 26.39
N ILE A 14 -26.07 -24.94 25.61
CA ILE A 14 -25.88 -25.01 24.16
C ILE A 14 -26.34 -23.72 23.48
N GLU A 15 -27.52 -23.22 23.81
CA GLU A 15 -28.08 -21.99 23.23
C GLU A 15 -27.17 -20.78 23.51
N ASN A 16 -26.68 -20.64 24.75
CA ASN A 16 -25.74 -19.59 25.11
C ASN A 16 -24.41 -19.70 24.34
N LEU A 17 -23.87 -20.90 24.18
CA LEU A 17 -22.63 -21.13 23.41
C LEU A 17 -22.82 -20.86 21.92
N GLU A 18 -24.00 -21.12 21.37
CA GLU A 18 -24.35 -20.80 19.99
C GLU A 18 -24.40 -19.28 19.77
N GLU A 19 -25.03 -18.53 20.67
CA GLU A 19 -25.04 -17.07 20.64
C GLU A 19 -23.62 -16.48 20.76
N GLU A 20 -22.81 -17.01 21.69
CA GLU A 20 -21.44 -16.55 21.88
C GLU A 20 -20.59 -16.82 20.62
N LYS A 21 -20.78 -17.97 19.99
CA LYS A 21 -20.13 -18.33 18.74
C LYS A 21 -20.51 -17.36 17.61
N GLU A 22 -21.79 -17.04 17.44
CA GLU A 22 -22.25 -16.10 16.41
C GLU A 22 -21.65 -14.70 16.62
N SER A 23 -21.58 -14.26 17.89
CA SER A 23 -20.91 -13.00 18.26
C SER A 23 -19.43 -13.00 17.86
N TYR A 24 -18.70 -14.07 18.18
CA TYR A 24 -17.28 -14.18 17.80
C TYR A 24 -17.07 -14.26 16.29
N GLU A 25 -17.93 -14.96 15.55
CA GLU A 25 -17.86 -15.02 14.09
C GLU A 25 -18.04 -13.62 13.47
N THR A 26 -18.98 -12.84 14.00
CA THR A 26 -19.19 -11.45 13.59
C THR A 26 -17.97 -10.58 13.89
N GLN A 27 -17.41 -10.67 15.09
CA GLN A 27 -16.20 -9.94 15.47
C GLN A 27 -15.00 -10.32 14.60
N LEU A 28 -14.83 -11.61 14.30
CA LEU A 28 -13.77 -12.09 13.43
C LEU A 28 -13.89 -11.49 12.02
N GLN A 29 -15.12 -11.42 11.48
CA GLN A 29 -15.34 -10.82 10.17
C GLN A 29 -15.03 -9.31 10.16
N GLN A 30 -15.38 -8.60 11.24
CA GLN A 30 -15.03 -7.19 11.39
C GLN A 30 -13.50 -6.98 11.46
N LEU A 31 -12.79 -7.81 12.22
CA LEU A 31 -11.33 -7.75 12.31
C LEU A 31 -10.66 -8.01 10.96
N LYS A 32 -11.11 -9.02 10.21
CA LYS A 32 -10.62 -9.30 8.84
C LYS A 32 -10.85 -8.12 7.90
N ASN A 33 -11.99 -7.43 8.01
CA ASN A 33 -12.25 -6.22 7.22
C ASN A 33 -11.32 -5.07 7.61
N ARG A 34 -11.07 -4.89 8.91
CA ARG A 34 -10.14 -3.87 9.41
C ARG A 34 -8.71 -4.13 8.95
N GLU A 35 -8.26 -5.38 8.97
CA GLU A 35 -6.96 -5.79 8.45
C GLU A 35 -6.79 -5.41 6.97
N LYS A 36 -7.77 -5.75 6.13
CA LYS A 36 -7.76 -5.39 4.69
C LYS A 36 -7.66 -3.88 4.47
N ILE A 37 -8.38 -3.09 5.28
CA ILE A 37 -8.34 -1.62 5.21
C ILE A 37 -6.94 -1.12 5.57
N LEU A 38 -6.33 -1.63 6.64
CA LEU A 38 -4.99 -1.23 7.07
C LEU A 38 -3.93 -1.54 6.03
N ILE A 39 -3.98 -2.72 5.40
CA ILE A 39 -3.06 -3.10 4.32
C ILE A 39 -3.19 -2.11 3.14
N LYS A 40 -4.43 -1.79 2.73
CA LYS A 40 -4.68 -0.84 1.64
C LYS A 40 -4.17 0.55 1.99
N GLN A 41 -4.37 1.01 3.23
CA GLN A 41 -3.90 2.31 3.70
C GLN A 41 -2.37 2.39 3.69
N ALA A 42 -1.68 1.34 4.14
CA ALA A 42 -0.22 1.27 4.09
C ALA A 42 0.31 1.40 2.65
N LYS A 43 -0.28 0.65 1.71
CA LYS A 43 0.06 0.72 0.29
C LYS A 43 -0.16 2.12 -0.30
N ILE A 44 -1.29 2.75 0.02
CA ILE A 44 -1.60 4.11 -0.44
C ILE A 44 -0.58 5.12 0.13
N LYS A 45 -0.21 4.98 1.40
CA LYS A 45 0.79 5.86 2.04
C LYS A 45 2.15 5.75 1.36
N GLU A 46 2.57 4.54 1.04
CA GLU A 46 3.81 4.30 0.29
C GLU A 46 3.75 4.90 -1.12
N GLN A 47 2.65 4.69 -1.84
CA GLN A 47 2.44 5.27 -3.17
C GLN A 47 2.47 6.79 -3.13
N LYS A 48 1.81 7.43 -2.16
CA LYS A 48 1.86 8.89 -1.97
C LYS A 48 3.27 9.39 -1.72
N LYS A 49 4.04 8.70 -0.87
CA LYS A 49 5.45 9.05 -0.60
C LYS A 49 6.30 8.92 -1.86
N ARG A 50 6.12 7.85 -2.63
CA ARG A 50 6.81 7.65 -3.91
C ARG A 50 6.44 8.74 -4.93
N ASN A 51 5.15 9.03 -5.10
CA ASN A 51 4.69 10.02 -6.08
C ASN A 51 5.15 11.43 -5.71
N HIS A 52 5.05 11.81 -4.44
CA HIS A 52 5.60 13.08 -3.96
C HIS A 52 7.09 13.21 -4.28
N ARG A 53 7.88 12.16 -3.98
CA ARG A 53 9.31 12.13 -4.31
C ARG A 53 9.57 12.25 -5.82
N LEU A 54 8.80 11.55 -6.66
CA LEU A 54 8.97 11.58 -8.11
C LEU A 54 8.60 12.96 -8.68
N ILE A 55 7.53 13.59 -8.21
CA ILE A 55 7.13 14.93 -8.65
C ILE A 55 8.20 15.96 -8.27
N VAL A 56 8.63 15.99 -7.01
CA VAL A 56 9.66 16.95 -6.55
C VAL A 56 10.96 16.77 -7.33
N ARG A 57 11.38 15.52 -7.56
CA ARG A 57 12.57 15.23 -8.37
C ARG A 57 12.37 15.59 -9.85
N GLY A 58 11.18 15.37 -10.41
CA GLY A 58 10.83 15.77 -11.77
C GLY A 58 10.98 17.27 -11.97
N VAL A 59 10.39 18.06 -11.08
CA VAL A 59 10.52 19.53 -11.09
C VAL A 59 11.99 19.98 -11.03
N ILE A 60 12.80 19.36 -10.16
CA ILE A 60 14.24 19.67 -10.08
C ILE A 60 14.94 19.34 -11.40
N LEU A 61 14.66 18.18 -12.01
CA LEU A 61 15.27 17.80 -13.29
C LEU A 61 14.83 18.72 -14.43
N GLU A 62 13.56 19.07 -14.51
CA GLU A 62 13.01 20.01 -15.49
C GLU A 62 13.67 21.38 -15.37
N SER A 63 14.01 21.84 -14.16
CA SER A 63 14.71 23.12 -13.97
C SER A 63 16.12 23.19 -14.60
N PHE A 64 16.73 22.05 -14.92
CA PHE A 64 18.02 21.99 -15.62
C PHE A 64 17.90 21.92 -17.15
N ILE A 65 16.67 21.80 -17.68
CA ILE A 65 16.41 21.60 -19.09
C ILE A 65 15.67 22.83 -19.63
N GLU A 66 16.27 23.54 -20.56
CA GLU A 66 15.63 24.69 -21.20
C GLU A 66 14.43 24.24 -22.05
N GLY A 67 13.29 24.91 -21.84
CA GLY A 67 12.02 24.55 -22.49
C GLY A 67 11.57 23.12 -22.17
N ALA A 68 11.72 22.69 -20.92
CA ALA A 68 11.34 21.34 -20.50
C ALA A 68 9.82 21.10 -20.60
N GLU A 69 9.01 22.13 -20.36
CA GLU A 69 7.55 22.05 -20.35
C GLU A 69 6.98 21.76 -21.74
N GLU A 70 7.65 22.22 -22.79
CA GLU A 70 7.25 22.00 -24.19
C GLU A 70 7.78 20.68 -24.77
N LYS A 71 8.61 19.94 -24.02
CA LYS A 71 9.22 18.69 -24.47
C LYS A 71 8.36 17.48 -24.10
N SER A 72 8.31 16.53 -25.01
CA SER A 72 7.75 15.21 -24.75
C SER A 72 8.63 14.40 -23.79
N ASN A 73 8.03 13.37 -23.17
CA ASN A 73 8.76 12.45 -22.28
C ASN A 73 9.93 11.76 -23.01
N GLU A 74 9.76 11.44 -24.29
CA GLU A 74 10.77 10.83 -25.14
C GLU A 74 11.96 11.79 -25.37
N GLU A 75 11.69 13.07 -25.61
CA GLU A 75 12.73 14.09 -25.76
C GLU A 75 13.50 14.33 -24.46
N ILE A 76 12.78 14.45 -23.33
CA ILE A 76 13.41 14.56 -22.00
C ILE A 76 14.30 13.34 -21.73
N LYS A 77 13.81 12.13 -22.02
CA LYS A 77 14.58 10.90 -21.87
C LYS A 77 15.85 10.91 -22.72
N ALA A 78 15.73 11.28 -24.00
CA ALA A 78 16.87 11.35 -24.91
C ALA A 78 17.92 12.38 -24.47
N ILE A 79 17.49 13.53 -23.92
CA ILE A 79 18.40 14.54 -23.34
C ILE A 79 19.15 13.95 -22.15
N LEU A 80 18.43 13.33 -21.20
CA LEU A 80 19.04 12.74 -20.01
C LEU A 80 20.01 11.62 -20.37
N GLU A 81 19.64 10.72 -21.28
CA GLU A 81 20.52 9.65 -21.76
C GLU A 81 21.82 10.21 -22.36
N LYS A 82 21.74 11.25 -23.19
CA LYS A 82 22.92 11.91 -23.75
C LYS A 82 23.81 12.54 -22.67
N VAL A 83 23.22 13.25 -21.71
CA VAL A 83 23.95 13.90 -20.60
C VAL A 83 24.71 12.85 -19.77
N PHE A 84 24.03 11.77 -19.37
CA PHE A 84 24.65 10.75 -18.52
C PHE A 84 25.61 9.82 -19.28
N ALA A 85 25.41 9.59 -20.58
CA ALA A 85 26.38 8.87 -21.41
C ALA A 85 27.67 9.66 -21.60
N LYS A 86 27.58 10.99 -21.80
CA LYS A 86 28.75 11.88 -21.93
C LYS A 86 29.61 11.90 -20.67
N ASN A 87 28.96 11.90 -19.50
CA ASN A 87 29.64 11.89 -18.19
C ASN A 87 30.44 10.61 -17.91
N GLN A 88 30.09 9.47 -18.53
CA GLN A 88 30.88 8.23 -18.39
C GLN A 88 32.14 8.28 -19.27
N ALA A 89 31.99 8.76 -20.51
CA ALA A 89 33.10 8.91 -21.45
C ALA A 89 34.12 9.99 -21.03
N GLU A 90 33.73 10.98 -20.23
CA GLU A 90 34.64 11.99 -19.68
C GLU A 90 35.43 11.46 -18.47
N LYS A 91 34.81 10.64 -17.61
CA LYS A 91 35.49 10.00 -16.46
C LYS A 91 36.53 8.96 -16.88
N GLU A 92 36.33 8.29 -18.01
CA GLU A 92 37.29 7.34 -18.57
C GLU A 92 38.52 8.01 -19.22
N LYS A 93 38.47 9.33 -19.47
CA LYS A 93 39.61 10.10 -20.03
C LYS A 93 40.49 10.74 -18.95
N GLU A 94 40.03 10.79 -17.71
CA GLU A 94 40.78 11.28 -16.55
C GLU A 94 41.58 10.16 -15.83
N HIS A 95 41.53 8.93 -16.34
CA HIS A 95 42.32 7.78 -15.92
C HIS A 95 43.29 7.34 -17.03
#